data_AF-A0A6P3FPF5-F1
#
_entry.id   AF-A0A6P3FPF5-F1
#
_cell.length_a   1.000
_cell.length_b   1.000
_cell.length_c   1.000
_cell.angle_alpha   90.00
_cell.angle_beta   90.00
_cell.angle_gamma   90.00
#
_symmetry.space_group_name_H-M   'P 1'
#
loop_
_entity.id
_entity.type
_entity.pdbx_description
1 polymer ?
#
loop_
_entity_poly.entity_id
_entity_poly.type
_entity_poly.pdbx_seq_one_letter_code
_entity_poly.pdbx_strand_id
1 'polypeptide(L)'
;MVPINQAMRKCKESNTFLHVSLKDVYKVCDSKPISCKNGAQLCHKSENLVGMTACKIKIKDENIEKCTYNEMKVNDYYTVACILPGGSTKLTPSHLD
;
A
#
# COMPACT_ATOMS: atom_id res chain seq x y z
N MET A 1 -12.63 -4.33 -2.06
CA MET A 1 -12.65 -3.17 -1.14
C MET A 1 -13.42 -3.41 0.16
N VAL A 2 -14.50 -4.21 0.17
CA VAL A 2 -15.34 -4.43 1.37
C VAL A 2 -14.55 -4.76 2.66
N PRO A 3 -13.58 -5.71 2.68
CA PRO A 3 -12.86 -6.02 3.93
C PRO A 3 -12.06 -4.84 4.48
N ILE A 4 -11.44 -4.05 3.59
CA ILE A 4 -10.68 -2.85 3.96
C ILE A 4 -11.62 -1.80 4.55
N ASN A 5 -12.76 -1.58 3.91
CA ASN A 5 -13.70 -0.57 4.38
C ASN A 5 -14.33 -0.95 5.74
N GLN A 6 -14.62 -2.24 5.95
CA GLN A 6 -15.09 -2.75 7.24
C GLN A 6 -14.04 -2.54 8.33
N ALA A 7 -12.77 -2.87 8.07
CA ALA A 7 -11.68 -2.63 9.01
C ALA A 7 -11.49 -1.15 9.35
N MET A 8 -11.71 -0.26 8.38
CA MET A 8 -11.62 1.20 8.57
C MET A 8 -12.91 1.85 9.09
N ARG A 9 -14.02 1.10 9.17
CA ARG A 9 -15.38 1.61 9.45
C ARG A 9 -15.79 2.80 8.57
N LYS A 10 -15.26 2.88 7.36
CA LYS A 10 -15.60 3.88 6.34
C LYS A 10 -15.20 3.40 4.96
N CYS A 11 -15.86 3.92 3.93
CA CYS A 11 -15.39 3.71 2.57
C CYS A 11 -14.07 4.44 2.35
N LYS A 12 -12.99 3.68 2.16
CA LYS A 12 -11.68 4.23 1.86
C LYS A 12 -11.74 4.92 0.50
N GLU A 13 -11.17 6.11 0.37
CA GLU A 13 -11.27 6.89 -0.88
C GLU A 13 -10.42 6.31 -2.01
N SER A 14 -9.23 5.81 -1.68
CA SER A 14 -8.32 5.17 -2.61
C SER A 14 -7.60 3.99 -1.96
N ASN A 15 -7.26 2.98 -2.77
CA ASN A 15 -6.44 1.86 -2.34
C ASN A 15 -5.70 1.26 -3.53
N THR A 16 -4.47 0.80 -3.30
CA THR A 16 -3.71 0.07 -4.32
C THR A 16 -3.43 -1.34 -3.82
N PHE A 17 -3.72 -2.33 -4.66
CA PHE A 17 -3.34 -3.72 -4.45
C PHE A 17 -2.12 -4.02 -5.32
N LEU A 18 -0.99 -4.33 -4.70
CA LEU A 18 0.20 -4.77 -5.43
C LEU A 18 0.09 -6.26 -5.74
N HIS A 19 0.32 -6.66 -7.00
CA HIS A 19 0.31 -8.07 -7.42
C HIS A 19 1.73 -8.64 -7.31
N VAL A 20 2.26 -8.65 -6.09
CA VAL A 20 3.60 -9.11 -5.75
C VAL A 20 3.53 -9.90 -4.45
N SER A 21 4.47 -10.83 -4.26
CA SER A 21 4.50 -11.62 -3.02
C SER A 21 4.85 -10.74 -1.82
N LEU A 22 4.29 -11.04 -0.65
CA LEU A 22 4.66 -10.33 0.57
C LEU A 22 6.17 -10.43 0.83
N LYS A 23 6.78 -11.61 0.57
CA LYS A 23 8.24 -11.82 0.70
C LYS A 23 9.05 -10.81 -0.11
N ASP A 24 8.63 -10.48 -1.33
CA ASP A 24 9.34 -9.53 -2.16
C ASP A 24 9.12 -8.08 -1.69
N VAL A 25 7.96 -7.76 -1.11
CA VAL A 25 7.76 -6.46 -0.42
C VAL A 25 8.71 -6.33 0.78
N TYR A 26 8.93 -7.40 1.54
CA TYR A 26 9.90 -7.38 2.63
C TYR A 26 11.33 -7.14 2.14
N LYS A 27 11.72 -7.73 0.99
CA LYS A 27 13.06 -7.49 0.41
C LYS A 27 13.26 -6.03 -0.01
N VAL A 28 12.18 -5.32 -0.38
CA VAL A 28 12.29 -3.90 -0.71
C VAL A 28 12.80 -3.09 0.48
N CYS A 29 12.48 -3.47 1.72
CA CYS A 29 13.02 -2.81 2.92
C CYS A 29 14.55 -2.93 3.07
N ASP A 30 15.19 -3.85 2.34
CA ASP A 30 16.65 -3.99 2.33
C ASP A 30 17.33 -3.06 1.31
N SER A 31 16.54 -2.34 0.48
CA SER A 31 17.07 -1.42 -0.54
C SER A 31 17.48 -0.07 0.06
N LYS A 32 18.16 0.77 -0.74
CA LYS A 32 18.62 2.09 -0.30
C LYS A 32 17.44 2.95 0.16
N PRO A 33 17.49 3.56 1.36
CA PRO A 33 16.42 4.39 1.85
C PRO A 33 16.30 5.69 1.04
N ILE A 34 15.06 6.14 0.85
CA ILE A 34 14.67 7.40 0.23
C ILE A 34 13.68 8.13 1.14
N SER A 35 13.52 9.44 0.93
CA SER A 35 12.46 10.20 1.61
C SER A 35 11.09 9.76 1.11
N CYS A 36 10.16 9.44 2.03
CA CYS A 36 8.74 9.26 1.68
C CYS A 36 8.13 10.57 1.14
N LYS A 37 7.04 10.50 0.38
CA LYS A 37 6.32 11.67 -0.16
C LYS A 37 5.86 12.63 0.94
N ASN A 38 5.49 12.11 2.10
CA ASN A 38 5.08 12.91 3.27
C ASN A 38 6.27 13.44 4.10
N GLY A 39 7.51 13.06 3.78
CA GLY A 39 8.75 13.52 4.40
C GLY A 39 9.01 13.05 5.84
N ALA A 40 8.09 12.31 6.46
CA ALA A 40 8.17 11.99 7.88
C ALA A 40 8.92 10.69 8.21
N GLN A 41 9.12 9.82 7.22
CA GLN A 41 9.71 8.48 7.39
C GLN A 41 10.70 8.18 6.26
N LEU A 42 11.53 7.16 6.49
CA LEU A 42 12.34 6.55 5.44
C LEU A 42 11.51 5.50 4.72
N CYS A 43 11.53 5.60 3.41
CA CYS A 43 10.85 4.72 2.48
C CYS A 43 11.87 3.96 1.62
N HIS A 44 11.40 2.92 0.96
CA HIS A 44 12.18 2.08 0.08
C HIS A 44 11.40 1.83 -1.20
N LYS A 45 12.05 2.01 -2.34
CA LYS A 45 11.43 1.85 -3.67
C LYS A 45 11.74 0.48 -4.24
N SER A 46 10.78 -0.12 -4.93
CA SER A 46 10.98 -1.36 -5.68
C SER A 46 11.96 -1.16 -6.83
N GLU A 47 12.76 -2.19 -7.12
CA GLU A 47 13.68 -2.20 -8.26
C GLU A 47 12.98 -2.52 -9.59
N ASN A 48 11.84 -3.21 -9.51
CA ASN A 48 11.08 -3.65 -10.67
C ASN A 48 9.67 -3.05 -10.66
N LEU A 49 9.13 -2.86 -11.86
CA LEU A 49 7.72 -2.60 -12.09
C LEU A 49 6.90 -3.82 -11.68
N VAL A 50 5.76 -3.60 -11.03
CA VAL A 50 4.83 -4.67 -10.68
C VAL A 50 3.42 -4.34 -11.16
N GLY A 51 2.69 -5.38 -11.56
CA GLY A 51 1.27 -5.26 -11.79
C GLY A 51 0.56 -4.85 -10.50
N MET A 52 -0.39 -3.92 -10.61
CA MET A 52 -1.18 -3.46 -9.48
C MET A 52 -2.59 -3.07 -9.91
N THR A 53 -3.51 -3.12 -8.95
CA THR A 53 -4.89 -2.64 -9.13
C THR A 53 -5.09 -1.42 -8.25
N ALA A 54 -5.25 -0.26 -8.86
CA ALA A 54 -5.60 0.99 -8.20
C ALA A 54 -7.12 1.13 -8.16
N CYS A 55 -7.68 1.27 -6.96
CA CYS A 55 -9.10 1.48 -6.71
C CYS A 55 -9.31 2.93 -6.28
N LYS A 56 -10.26 3.63 -6.92
CA LYS A 56 -10.72 4.95 -6.51
C LYS A 56 -12.23 4.92 -6.29
N ILE A 57 -12.70 5.49 -5.18
CA ILE A 57 -14.13 5.51 -4.87
C ILE A 57 -14.93 6.17 -6.00
N LYS A 58 -15.99 5.49 -6.43
CA LYS A 58 -16.92 5.96 -7.46
C LYS A 58 -18.20 6.49 -6.82
N ILE A 59 -18.81 5.68 -5.97
CA ILE A 59 -19.99 6.05 -5.18
C ILE A 59 -19.70 5.72 -3.72
N LYS A 60 -19.89 6.74 -2.88
CA LYS A 60 -19.84 6.62 -1.42
C LYS A 60 -21.25 6.40 -0.90
N ASP A 61 -21.42 5.44 -0.01
CA ASP A 61 -22.68 5.04 0.60
C ASP A 61 -22.47 4.97 2.12
N GLU A 62 -23.54 5.19 2.90
CA GLU A 62 -23.52 5.04 4.35
C GLU A 62 -23.36 3.57 4.75
N ASN A 63 -23.97 2.67 3.98
CA ASN A 63 -23.69 1.25 4.05
C ASN A 63 -22.37 0.97 3.31
N ILE A 64 -21.33 0.68 4.10
CA ILE A 64 -19.97 0.44 3.64
C ILE A 64 -19.87 -0.68 2.58
N GLU A 65 -20.77 -1.66 2.61
CA GLU A 65 -20.80 -2.77 1.66
C GLU A 65 -21.30 -2.36 0.28
N LYS A 66 -22.02 -1.23 0.18
CA LYS A 66 -22.58 -0.70 -1.07
C LYS A 66 -21.67 0.31 -1.77
N CYS A 67 -20.53 0.66 -1.17
CA CYS A 67 -19.56 1.54 -1.82
C CYS A 67 -18.98 0.91 -3.08
N THR A 68 -19.02 1.66 -4.19
CA THR A 68 -18.48 1.21 -5.48
C THR A 68 -17.19 1.92 -5.80
N TYR A 69 -16.34 1.24 -6.56
CA TYR A 69 -14.99 1.67 -6.89
C TYR A 69 -14.74 1.55 -8.38
N ASN A 70 -14.02 2.51 -8.94
CA ASN A 70 -13.38 2.37 -10.23
C ASN A 70 -12.05 1.63 -10.03
N GLU A 71 -11.81 0.63 -10.87
CA GLU A 71 -10.58 -0.16 -10.87
C GLU A 71 -9.74 0.20 -12.09
N MET A 72 -8.45 0.42 -11.86
CA MET A 72 -7.47 0.69 -12.90
C MET A 72 -6.32 -0.30 -12.72
N LYS A 73 -6.03 -1.07 -13.77
CA LYS A 73 -4.85 -1.92 -13.83
C LYS A 73 -3.66 -1.07 -14.24
N VAL A 74 -2.61 -1.08 -13.44
CA VAL A 74 -1.39 -0.28 -13.64
C VAL A 74 -0.18 -1.20 -13.51
N ASN A 75 0.90 -0.84 -14.18
CA ASN A 75 2.21 -1.46 -13.98
C ASN A 75 3.18 -0.34 -13.61
N ASP A 76 3.65 -0.31 -12.36
CA ASP A 76 4.46 0.78 -11.83
C ASP A 76 5.41 0.28 -10.73
N TYR A 77 6.37 1.12 -10.36
CA TYR A 77 7.16 0.95 -9.16
C TYR A 77 6.30 1.26 -7.93
N TYR A 78 6.67 0.69 -6.79
CA TYR A 78 6.02 0.99 -5.52
C TYR A 78 7.04 1.41 -4.48
N THR A 79 6.59 2.25 -3.55
CA THR A 79 7.40 2.77 -2.45
C THR A 79 6.75 2.38 -1.14
N VAL A 80 7.49 1.74 -0.24
CA VAL A 80 6.99 1.34 1.08
C VAL A 80 7.79 2.00 2.19
N ALA A 81 7.10 2.48 3.22
CA ALA A 81 7.74 2.80 4.48
C ALA A 81 8.04 1.49 5.21
N CYS A 82 9.25 1.40 5.77
CA CYS A 82 9.67 0.24 6.54
C CYS A 82 10.05 0.67 7.95
N ILE A 83 9.59 -0.10 8.93
CA ILE A 83 9.87 0.14 10.35
C ILE A 83 10.61 -1.04 10.95
N LEU A 84 11.42 -0.77 11.97
CA LEU A 84 12.02 -1.80 12.80
C LEU A 84 11.07 -2.09 13.97
N PRO A 85 10.43 -3.27 14.04
CA PRO A 85 9.64 -3.64 15.20
C PRO A 85 10.55 -3.73 16.43
N GLY A 86 10.03 -3.37 17.62
CA GLY A 86 10.80 -3.44 18.86
C GLY A 86 11.38 -4.84 19.09
N GLY A 87 12.71 -4.92 19.25
CA GLY A 87 13.43 -6.19 19.45
C GLY A 87 13.77 -6.98 18.18
N SER A 88 13.38 -6.49 16.99
CA SER A 88 13.78 -7.08 15.70
C SER A 88 15.07 -6.45 15.18
N THR A 89 15.85 -7.22 14.44
CA THR A 89 16.97 -6.70 13.63
C THR A 89 16.58 -6.45 12.17
N LYS A 90 15.36 -6.84 11.79
CA LYS A 90 14.87 -6.78 10.40
C LYS A 90 13.74 -5.77 10.24
N LEU A 91 13.89 -4.92 9.23
CA LEU A 91 12.87 -3.97 8.79
C LEU A 91 11.65 -4.71 8.22
N THR A 92 10.48 -4.15 8.47
CA THR A 92 9.19 -4.70 8.03
C THR A 92 8.36 -3.60 7.37
N PRO A 93 7.65 -3.89 6.27
CA PRO A 93 6.83 -2.91 5.59
C PRO A 93 5.64 -2.52 6.46
N SER A 94 5.44 -1.21 6.66
CA SER A 94 4.35 -0.66 7.48
C SER A 94 3.28 0.04 6.65
N HIS A 95 3.68 0.73 5.58
CA HIS A 95 2.80 1.59 4.79
C HIS A 95 3.23 1.66 3.32
N LEU A 96 2.28 1.80 2.40
CA LEU A 96 2.50 2.04 0.97
C LEU A 96 2.39 3.54 0.69
N ASP A 97 3.47 4.19 0.29
CA ASP A 97 3.62 5.64 0.12
C ASP A 97 3.14 6.21 -1.24
#